data_AF-A0A382N706-F1
#
_entry.id   AF-A0A382N706-F1
#
_cell.length_a   1.000
_cell.length_b   1.000
_cell.length_c   1.000
_cell.angle_alpha   90.00
_cell.angle_beta   90.00
_cell.angle_gamma   90.00
#
_symmetry.space_group_name_H-M   'P 1'
#
loop_
_entity.id
_entity.type
_entity.pdbx_description
1 polymer ?
#
loop_
_entity_poly.entity_id
_entity_poly.type
_entity_poly.pdbx_seq_one_letter_code
_entity_poly.pdbx_strand_id
1 'polypeptide(L)'
;PAPDNKEYKAEEFSMRWSGSVFAEETGDHEFIVTSENGVRLWVNDMNLKLIEGWVSSGELRELTGTVRLIGGRAYPLRLDFFKYKSNSASVKLEWHPPHGTRQVIPARSLSPHSTKSTFVIRQPFPPDDSSIGYERGSAVSKQWDEAATFAAIETANWVAENLDQLASTSMTDKDRLAKTRAFSQQFAERAFRRPLTAEQQLFFADSRFADSKPASDSVKEIVLLSLKSPRFLYPDLGQADDYSVATRLAIGLWDSMPDDELLRAAAAGRLKTPDEARQQALRMLSDPRSRAKLRDTFHHWLGIDHAEEIAKDTEQYPDYDKSLEADLRTSLNIFLDNIVWRTAGADFRKLLNSRHLPLNERLARLYGAQRV
;
A
#
# COMPACT_ATOMS: atom_id res chain seq x y z
N PRO A 1 21.34 23.50 -16.01
CA PRO A 1 22.67 23.85 -15.45
C PRO A 1 22.59 23.92 -13.93
N ALA A 2 23.61 23.45 -13.21
CA ALA A 2 23.66 23.62 -11.76
C ALA A 2 23.83 25.12 -11.39
N PRO A 3 23.39 25.58 -10.20
CA PRO A 3 23.40 27.01 -9.84
C PRO A 3 24.79 27.67 -9.84
N ASP A 4 25.86 26.88 -9.79
CA ASP A 4 27.27 27.27 -9.83
C ASP A 4 27.83 27.40 -11.26
N ASN A 5 27.06 27.04 -12.29
CA ASN A 5 27.46 27.19 -13.69
C ASN A 5 27.31 28.65 -14.15
N LYS A 6 28.31 29.22 -14.83
CA LYS A 6 28.28 30.58 -15.40
C LYS A 6 27.20 30.80 -16.46
N GLU A 7 26.69 29.73 -17.07
CA GLU A 7 25.57 29.75 -18.01
C GLU A 7 24.20 29.56 -17.32
N TYR A 8 24.18 29.46 -15.99
CA TYR A 8 22.95 29.39 -15.23
C TYR A 8 22.18 30.70 -15.33
N LYS A 9 20.99 30.62 -15.91
CA LYS A 9 20.03 31.71 -15.96
C LYS A 9 19.05 31.55 -14.79
N ALA A 10 19.06 32.49 -13.87
CA ALA A 10 18.18 32.42 -12.68
C ALA A 10 16.68 32.45 -13.05
N GLU A 11 16.36 32.95 -14.25
CA GLU A 11 15.06 32.99 -14.88
C GLU A 11 14.66 31.68 -15.60
N GLU A 12 15.60 30.76 -15.82
CA GLU A 12 15.40 29.52 -16.58
C GLU A 12 16.12 28.33 -15.92
N PHE A 13 15.40 27.55 -15.12
CA PHE A 13 15.94 26.35 -14.50
C PHE A 13 14.89 25.27 -14.28
N SER A 14 15.34 24.04 -14.03
CA SER A 14 14.48 22.92 -13.66
C SER A 14 15.05 22.14 -12.49
N MET A 15 14.16 21.48 -11.75
CA MET A 15 14.48 20.62 -10.62
C MET A 15 13.72 19.30 -10.76
N ARG A 16 14.32 18.21 -10.28
CA ARG A 16 13.67 16.90 -10.20
C ARG A 16 13.95 16.30 -8.84
N TRP A 17 12.90 15.97 -8.12
CA TRP A 17 12.96 15.12 -6.93
C TRP A 17 12.50 13.72 -7.31
N SER A 18 13.27 12.71 -6.89
CA SER A 18 12.96 11.31 -7.12
C SER A 18 13.28 10.51 -5.86
N GLY A 19 12.40 9.58 -5.52
CA GLY A 19 12.53 8.74 -4.34
C GLY A 19 11.26 7.94 -4.14
N SER A 20 10.83 7.79 -2.89
CA SER A 20 9.57 7.15 -2.55
C SER A 20 8.81 7.89 -1.46
N VAL A 21 7.50 7.72 -1.47
CA VAL A 21 6.58 8.12 -0.40
C VAL A 21 6.08 6.88 0.35
N PHE A 22 6.08 6.93 1.68
CA PHE A 22 5.57 5.87 2.54
C PHE A 22 4.12 6.17 2.92
N ALA A 23 3.22 5.25 2.58
CA ALA A 23 1.82 5.30 3.01
C ALA A 23 1.73 4.67 4.41
N GLU A 24 1.38 5.47 5.42
CA GLU A 24 1.21 4.97 6.79
C GLU A 24 -0.07 4.16 6.95
N GLU A 25 -1.13 4.54 6.23
CA GLU A 25 -2.46 3.92 6.28
C GLU A 25 -2.95 3.57 4.86
N THR A 26 -3.84 2.59 4.76
CA THR A 26 -4.47 2.23 3.48
C THR A 26 -5.58 3.22 3.19
N GLY A 27 -5.61 3.75 1.97
CA GLY A 27 -6.68 4.63 1.54
C GLY A 27 -6.27 5.58 0.43
N ASP A 28 -7.17 6.49 0.14
CA ASP A 28 -6.99 7.49 -0.90
C ASP A 28 -6.13 8.64 -0.35
N HIS A 29 -5.00 8.86 -1.00
CA HIS A 29 -4.09 9.96 -0.70
C HIS A 29 -4.25 11.02 -1.78
N GLU A 30 -4.72 12.20 -1.41
CA GLU A 30 -4.75 13.35 -2.31
C GLU A 30 -3.40 14.07 -2.21
N PHE A 31 -2.69 14.18 -3.33
CA PHE A 31 -1.46 14.97 -3.43
C PHE A 31 -1.80 16.34 -3.99
N ILE A 32 -1.18 17.37 -3.42
CA ILE A 32 -1.45 18.77 -3.75
C ILE A 32 -0.11 19.43 -4.05
N VAL A 33 0.02 20.03 -5.23
CA VAL A 33 1.19 20.82 -5.61
C VAL A 33 0.77 22.28 -5.79
N THR A 34 1.30 23.16 -4.95
CA THR A 34 1.14 24.61 -5.09
C THR A 34 2.38 25.21 -5.73
N SER A 35 2.25 25.86 -6.88
CA SER A 35 3.39 26.42 -7.64
C SER A 35 2.93 27.54 -8.58
N GLU A 36 3.76 28.56 -8.76
CA GLU A 36 3.58 29.58 -9.82
C GLU A 36 4.21 29.16 -11.17
N ASN A 37 5.06 28.14 -11.14
CA ASN A 37 5.77 27.60 -12.29
C ASN A 37 5.27 26.20 -12.67
N GLY A 38 5.89 25.60 -13.68
CA GLY A 38 5.44 24.33 -14.22
C GLY A 38 5.85 23.13 -13.37
N VAL A 39 4.92 22.20 -13.16
CA VAL A 39 5.10 21.01 -12.32
C VAL A 39 4.48 19.75 -12.94
N ARG A 40 5.06 18.59 -12.63
CA ARG A 40 4.48 17.26 -12.87
C ARG A 40 4.77 16.35 -11.70
N LEU A 41 3.77 15.60 -11.24
CA LEU A 41 3.90 14.62 -10.17
C LEU A 41 3.52 13.23 -10.67
N TRP A 42 4.33 12.24 -10.30
CA TRP A 42 4.03 10.81 -10.41
C TRP A 42 4.11 10.19 -9.03
N VAL A 43 3.15 9.32 -8.71
CA VAL A 43 3.13 8.54 -7.47
C VAL A 43 2.69 7.13 -7.82
N ASN A 44 3.48 6.14 -7.38
CA ASN A 44 3.32 4.71 -7.68
C ASN A 44 3.46 4.34 -9.17
N ASP A 45 2.55 4.79 -10.03
CA ASP A 45 2.64 4.57 -11.48
C ASP A 45 3.54 5.64 -12.12
N MET A 46 4.71 5.23 -12.61
CA MET A 46 5.69 6.16 -13.20
C MET A 46 5.41 6.47 -14.69
N ASN A 47 4.41 5.80 -15.29
CA ASN A 47 3.94 6.02 -16.65
C ASN A 47 2.71 6.95 -16.68
N LEU A 48 1.94 6.98 -15.60
CA LEU A 48 0.78 7.86 -15.46
C LEU A 48 1.09 9.07 -14.56
N LYS A 49 1.00 10.28 -15.13
CA LYS A 49 1.12 11.51 -14.33
C LYS A 49 -0.11 11.65 -13.45
N LEU A 50 0.12 11.74 -12.14
CA LEU A 50 -0.93 12.06 -11.18
C LEU A 50 -1.33 13.53 -11.28
N ILE A 51 -0.35 14.41 -11.50
CA ILE A 51 -0.56 15.85 -11.72
C ILE A 51 0.23 16.29 -12.98
N GLU A 52 -0.43 17.00 -13.88
CA GLU A 52 0.16 17.61 -15.08
C GLU A 52 -0.18 19.11 -15.10
N GLY A 53 0.80 19.95 -14.76
CA GLY A 53 0.70 21.40 -14.83
C GLY A 53 1.93 22.01 -15.48
N TRP A 54 2.22 21.63 -16.73
CA TRP A 54 3.49 21.98 -17.39
C TRP A 54 3.50 23.38 -18.03
N VAL A 55 3.06 24.40 -17.27
CA VAL A 55 2.97 25.80 -17.70
C VAL A 55 3.59 26.69 -16.63
N SER A 56 4.45 27.63 -17.01
CA SER A 56 5.02 28.64 -16.10
C SER A 56 4.35 30.00 -16.35
N SER A 57 3.26 30.28 -15.64
CA SER A 57 2.50 31.53 -15.79
C SER A 57 2.96 32.64 -14.85
N GLY A 58 3.67 32.31 -13.77
CA GLY A 58 3.97 33.27 -12.68
C GLY A 58 2.77 33.55 -11.77
N GLU A 59 1.63 32.90 -12.02
CA GLU A 59 0.47 32.93 -11.14
C GLU A 59 0.45 31.66 -10.28
N LEU A 60 0.35 31.86 -8.97
CA LEU A 60 0.29 30.77 -7.99
C LEU A 60 -0.97 29.93 -8.25
N ARG A 61 -0.77 28.63 -8.47
CA ARG A 61 -1.85 27.67 -8.73
C ARG A 61 -1.71 26.46 -7.83
N GLU A 62 -2.85 25.85 -7.55
CA GLU A 62 -2.95 24.59 -6.83
C GLU A 62 -3.44 23.51 -7.79
N LEU A 63 -2.73 22.38 -7.81
CA LEU A 63 -3.09 21.23 -8.62
C LEU A 63 -3.19 20.02 -7.69
N THR A 64 -4.23 19.22 -7.87
CA THR A 64 -4.49 18.04 -7.04
C THR A 64 -4.54 16.77 -7.86
N GLY A 65 -4.24 15.65 -7.23
CA GLY A 65 -4.42 14.34 -7.80
C GLY A 65 -4.48 13.27 -6.71
N THR A 66 -5.43 12.36 -6.82
CA THR A 66 -5.70 11.34 -5.80
C THR A 66 -5.29 9.96 -6.28
N VAL A 67 -4.63 9.20 -5.41
CA VAL A 67 -4.24 7.82 -5.66
C VAL A 67 -4.48 6.96 -4.43
N ARG A 68 -5.02 5.76 -4.62
CA ARG A 68 -5.18 4.78 -3.55
C ARG A 68 -3.87 4.05 -3.28
N LEU A 69 -3.42 4.07 -2.03
CA LEU A 69 -2.20 3.40 -1.57
C LEU A 69 -2.55 2.42 -0.42
N ILE A 70 -1.72 1.41 -0.23
CA ILE A 70 -1.85 0.43 0.85
C ILE A 70 -0.86 0.79 1.96
N GLY A 71 -1.33 0.84 3.20
CA GLY A 71 -0.55 1.18 4.37
C GLY A 71 0.62 0.23 4.60
N GLY A 72 1.69 0.75 5.21
CA GLY A 72 2.90 -0.02 5.51
C GLY A 72 3.81 -0.23 4.31
N ARG A 73 3.61 0.50 3.20
CA ARG A 73 4.37 0.34 1.95
C ARG A 73 4.93 1.66 1.44
N ALA A 74 6.07 1.58 0.76
CA ALA A 74 6.70 2.71 0.09
C ALA A 74 6.50 2.63 -1.42
N TYR A 75 6.12 3.74 -2.03
CA TYR A 75 5.77 3.87 -3.44
C TYR A 75 6.70 4.85 -4.14
N PRO A 76 7.16 4.58 -5.38
CA PRO A 76 7.99 5.54 -6.09
C PRO A 76 7.27 6.88 -6.28
N LEU A 77 8.01 7.97 -6.11
CA LEU A 77 7.54 9.33 -6.29
C LEU A 77 8.54 10.12 -7.13
N ARG A 78 8.03 10.87 -8.10
CA ARG A 78 8.81 11.84 -8.89
C ARG A 78 8.05 13.16 -8.98
N LEU A 79 8.73 14.26 -8.67
CA LEU A 79 8.26 15.62 -8.90
C LEU A 79 9.23 16.32 -9.84
N ASP A 80 8.75 16.68 -11.02
CA ASP A 80 9.47 17.53 -11.96
C ASP A 80 8.95 18.96 -11.84
N PHE A 81 9.86 19.93 -11.77
CA PHE A 81 9.58 21.36 -11.70
C PHE A 81 10.40 22.09 -12.76
N PHE A 82 9.83 23.13 -13.37
CA PHE A 82 10.61 24.07 -14.16
C PHE A 82 10.10 25.50 -14.02
N LYS A 83 11.05 26.44 -14.09
CA LYS A 83 10.85 27.87 -14.21
C LYS A 83 11.34 28.32 -15.59
N TYR A 84 10.55 29.15 -16.26
CA TYR A 84 10.94 29.74 -17.54
C TYR A 84 10.42 31.18 -17.65
N LYS A 85 11.34 32.14 -17.77
CA LYS A 85 11.06 33.58 -17.94
C LYS A 85 10.10 34.15 -16.88
N SER A 86 10.21 33.66 -15.64
CA SER A 86 9.40 34.13 -14.50
C SER A 86 10.27 34.88 -13.49
N ASN A 87 9.70 35.83 -12.75
CA ASN A 87 10.46 36.61 -11.75
C ASN A 87 10.70 35.83 -10.45
N SER A 88 9.77 34.95 -10.08
CA SER A 88 9.77 34.16 -8.86
C SER A 88 9.75 32.66 -9.16
N ALA A 89 10.12 31.88 -8.14
CA ALA A 89 10.08 30.43 -8.16
C ALA A 89 9.48 29.90 -6.86
N SER A 90 8.46 29.06 -6.95
CA SER A 90 7.86 28.44 -5.77
C SER A 90 7.28 27.07 -6.10
N VAL A 91 7.51 26.11 -5.22
CA VAL A 91 6.89 24.78 -5.28
C VAL A 91 6.69 24.27 -3.87
N LYS A 92 5.47 23.81 -3.57
CA LYS A 92 5.11 23.19 -2.30
C LYS A 92 4.37 21.88 -2.60
N LEU A 93 4.85 20.78 -2.04
CA LEU A 93 4.21 19.47 -2.13
C LEU A 93 3.55 19.14 -0.78
N GLU A 94 2.24 18.96 -0.83
CA GLU A 94 1.39 18.60 0.29
C GLU A 94 0.60 17.33 -0.04
N TRP A 95 0.00 16.76 0.98
CA TRP A 95 -1.00 15.71 0.82
C TRP A 95 -2.15 15.88 1.81
N HIS A 96 -3.29 15.28 1.49
CA HIS A 96 -4.31 14.89 2.44
C HIS A 96 -4.23 13.35 2.56
N PRO A 97 -3.65 12.81 3.65
CA PRO A 97 -3.64 11.37 3.85
C PRO A 97 -5.04 10.89 4.28
N PRO A 98 -5.32 9.57 4.16
CA PRO A 98 -6.51 8.96 4.74
C PRO A 98 -6.61 9.31 6.22
N HIS A 99 -7.79 9.71 6.66
CA HIS A 99 -8.08 10.01 8.07
C HIS A 99 -7.21 11.09 8.74
N GLY A 100 -6.52 11.90 7.94
CA GLY A 100 -5.72 13.02 8.43
C GLY A 100 -6.21 14.35 7.87
N THR A 101 -5.37 15.37 8.02
CA THR A 101 -5.61 16.68 7.43
C THR A 101 -4.52 17.03 6.42
N ARG A 102 -4.84 18.00 5.55
CA ARG A 102 -3.88 18.59 4.62
C ARG A 102 -2.62 19.04 5.35
N GLN A 103 -1.48 18.55 4.90
CA GLN A 103 -0.17 18.88 5.46
C GLN A 103 0.93 18.75 4.41
N VAL A 104 2.07 19.43 4.64
CA VAL A 104 3.31 19.11 3.92
C VAL A 104 3.68 17.68 4.21
N ILE A 105 4.07 16.92 3.18
CA ILE A 105 4.40 15.50 3.35
C ILE A 105 5.55 15.40 4.36
N PRO A 106 5.36 14.72 5.50
CA PRO A 106 6.39 14.63 6.53
C PRO A 106 7.66 13.97 6.02
N ALA A 107 8.83 14.42 6.49
CA ALA A 107 10.11 13.84 6.08
C ALA A 107 10.21 12.32 6.39
N ARG A 108 9.56 11.85 7.46
CA ARG A 108 9.48 10.42 7.80
C ARG A 108 8.71 9.59 6.76
N SER A 109 7.86 10.23 5.98
CA SER A 109 7.06 9.62 4.92
C SER A 109 7.75 9.73 3.56
N LEU A 110 8.97 10.25 3.49
CA LEU A 110 9.76 10.38 2.27
C LEU A 110 11.09 9.65 2.40
N SER A 111 11.54 9.06 1.29
CA SER A 111 12.86 8.42 1.19
C SER A 111 13.52 8.83 -0.12
N PRO A 112 14.84 9.09 -0.15
CA PRO A 112 15.56 9.31 -1.41
C PRO A 112 15.74 8.02 -2.21
N HIS A 113 15.51 6.86 -1.61
CA HIS A 113 15.55 5.57 -2.30
C HIS A 113 14.23 5.31 -3.01
N SER A 114 14.31 5.01 -4.30
CA SER A 114 13.14 4.65 -5.10
C SER A 114 12.78 3.17 -4.91
N THR A 115 11.48 2.89 -4.83
CA THR A 115 10.90 1.54 -4.78
C THR A 115 10.27 1.18 -6.12
N LYS A 116 9.92 -0.11 -6.30
CA LYS A 116 9.15 -0.53 -7.47
C LYS A 116 7.69 -0.13 -7.32
N SER A 117 7.06 0.21 -8.43
CA SER A 117 5.60 0.38 -8.52
C SER A 117 4.89 -0.88 -8.04
N THR A 118 3.77 -0.70 -7.35
CA THR A 118 2.92 -1.78 -6.85
C THR A 118 1.54 -1.62 -7.47
N PHE A 119 1.03 -2.67 -8.10
CA PHE A 119 -0.35 -2.68 -8.56
C PHE A 119 -1.29 -2.71 -7.34
N VAL A 120 -2.17 -1.71 -7.25
CA VAL A 120 -3.21 -1.59 -6.21
C VAL A 120 -4.55 -1.75 -6.92
N ILE A 121 -5.28 -2.81 -6.57
CA ILE A 121 -6.62 -3.04 -7.12
C ILE A 121 -7.55 -1.89 -6.72
N ARG A 122 -8.44 -1.51 -7.63
CA ARG A 122 -9.45 -0.47 -7.40
C ARG A 122 -10.84 -1.05 -7.17
N GLN A 123 -11.04 -2.32 -7.52
CA GLN A 123 -12.30 -3.00 -7.27
C GLN A 123 -12.70 -2.92 -5.78
N PRO A 124 -13.82 -2.27 -5.44
CA PRO A 124 -14.31 -2.26 -4.07
C PRO A 124 -14.83 -3.65 -3.68
N PHE A 125 -14.58 -4.01 -2.43
CA PHE A 125 -15.17 -5.17 -1.79
C PHE A 125 -16.30 -4.71 -0.86
N PRO A 126 -17.43 -5.44 -0.83
CA PRO A 126 -18.49 -5.16 0.13
C PRO A 126 -17.95 -5.37 1.56
N PRO A 127 -18.55 -4.73 2.57
CA PRO A 127 -18.26 -5.08 3.96
C PRO A 127 -18.55 -6.55 4.21
N ASP A 128 -17.87 -7.15 5.19
CA ASP A 128 -18.19 -8.49 5.64
C ASP A 128 -19.65 -8.57 6.07
N ASP A 129 -20.34 -9.66 5.67
CA ASP A 129 -21.74 -9.89 6.01
C ASP A 129 -21.82 -10.30 7.49
N SER A 130 -21.63 -9.32 8.37
CA SER A 130 -21.72 -9.46 9.80
C SER A 130 -22.86 -8.60 10.34
N SER A 131 -23.55 -9.13 11.34
CA SER A 131 -24.57 -8.36 12.07
C SER A 131 -24.45 -8.68 13.54
N ILE A 132 -24.26 -7.63 14.35
CA ILE A 132 -24.12 -7.75 15.81
C ILE A 132 -22.99 -8.73 16.18
N GLY A 133 -21.89 -8.70 15.43
CA GLY A 133 -20.71 -9.56 15.68
C GLY A 133 -20.84 -11.02 15.26
N TYR A 134 -21.89 -11.40 14.53
CA TYR A 134 -22.04 -12.75 13.96
C TYR A 134 -22.04 -12.71 12.43
N GLU A 135 -21.29 -13.63 11.81
CA GLU A 135 -21.34 -13.88 10.37
C GLU A 135 -22.75 -14.32 9.96
N ARG A 136 -23.33 -13.65 8.96
CA ARG A 136 -24.60 -14.03 8.37
C ARG A 136 -24.37 -15.06 7.27
N GLY A 137 -24.85 -16.28 7.52
CA GLY A 137 -25.00 -17.32 6.50
C GLY A 137 -23.81 -18.27 6.37
N SER A 138 -24.09 -19.46 5.83
CA SER A 138 -23.11 -20.52 5.53
C SER A 138 -22.71 -20.55 4.05
N ALA A 139 -23.06 -19.52 3.28
CA ALA A 139 -22.89 -19.46 1.83
C ALA A 139 -22.02 -18.26 1.44
N VAL A 140 -21.25 -18.41 0.36
CA VAL A 140 -20.45 -17.31 -0.20
C VAL A 140 -21.39 -16.20 -0.65
N SER A 141 -21.18 -14.99 -0.12
CA SER A 141 -21.97 -13.82 -0.52
C SER A 141 -21.81 -13.56 -2.01
N LYS A 142 -22.94 -13.37 -2.71
CA LYS A 142 -22.96 -13.06 -4.15
C LYS A 142 -22.16 -11.78 -4.44
N GLN A 143 -22.26 -10.78 -3.57
CA GLN A 143 -21.54 -9.52 -3.74
C GLN A 143 -20.03 -9.72 -3.58
N TRP A 144 -19.60 -10.58 -2.66
CA TRP A 144 -18.19 -10.95 -2.51
C TRP A 144 -17.67 -11.73 -3.73
N ASP A 145 -18.46 -12.66 -4.26
CA ASP A 145 -18.07 -13.41 -5.47
C ASP A 145 -17.97 -12.50 -6.70
N GLU A 146 -18.93 -11.58 -6.88
CA GLU A 146 -18.91 -10.55 -7.92
C GLU A 146 -17.68 -9.64 -7.78
N ALA A 147 -17.41 -9.11 -6.58
CA ALA A 147 -16.26 -8.26 -6.32
C ALA A 147 -14.93 -9.00 -6.57
N ALA A 148 -14.78 -10.23 -6.08
CA ALA A 148 -13.59 -11.05 -6.34
C ALA A 148 -13.39 -11.32 -7.85
N THR A 149 -14.49 -11.50 -8.59
CA THR A 149 -14.45 -11.67 -10.05
C THR A 149 -13.96 -10.41 -10.75
N PHE A 150 -14.49 -9.25 -10.42
CA PHE A 150 -14.04 -8.00 -11.02
C PHE A 150 -12.60 -7.65 -10.65
N ALA A 151 -12.17 -7.94 -9.42
CA ALA A 151 -10.78 -7.76 -8.99
C ALA A 151 -9.82 -8.67 -9.79
N ALA A 152 -10.23 -9.93 -10.05
CA ALA A 152 -9.46 -10.85 -10.88
C ALA A 152 -9.37 -10.37 -12.34
N ILE A 153 -10.47 -9.83 -12.90
CA ILE A 153 -10.49 -9.24 -14.25
C ILE A 153 -9.60 -8.00 -14.33
N GLU A 154 -9.68 -7.10 -13.35
CA GLU A 154 -8.83 -5.91 -13.27
C GLU A 154 -7.34 -6.31 -13.25
N THR A 155 -7.00 -7.28 -12.40
CA THR A 155 -5.63 -7.80 -12.29
C THR A 155 -5.17 -8.47 -13.58
N ALA A 156 -6.01 -9.31 -14.20
CA ALA A 156 -5.67 -9.99 -15.45
C ALA A 156 -5.39 -9.02 -16.60
N ASN A 157 -6.21 -7.97 -16.72
CA ASN A 157 -5.99 -6.93 -17.72
C ASN A 157 -4.68 -6.17 -17.47
N TRP A 158 -4.45 -5.73 -16.23
CA TRP A 158 -3.22 -5.02 -15.88
C TRP A 158 -1.97 -5.87 -16.12
N VAL A 159 -1.99 -7.15 -15.72
CA VAL A 159 -0.88 -8.08 -15.95
C VAL A 159 -0.63 -8.27 -17.44
N ALA A 160 -1.68 -8.41 -18.26
CA ALA A 160 -1.52 -8.58 -19.70
C ALA A 160 -0.96 -7.33 -20.39
N GLU A 161 -1.40 -6.14 -19.97
CA GLU A 161 -0.88 -4.84 -20.46
C GLU A 161 0.59 -4.62 -20.09
N ASN A 162 1.02 -5.16 -18.94
CA ASN A 162 2.37 -5.01 -18.41
C ASN A 162 3.22 -6.29 -18.56
N LEU A 163 2.78 -7.25 -19.38
CA LEU A 163 3.35 -8.60 -19.43
C LEU A 163 4.85 -8.59 -19.73
N ASP A 164 5.26 -7.81 -20.73
CA ASP A 164 6.66 -7.77 -21.16
C ASP A 164 7.58 -7.24 -20.03
N GLN A 165 7.13 -6.21 -19.28
CA GLN A 165 7.85 -5.70 -18.11
C GLN A 165 7.89 -6.73 -16.97
N LEU A 166 6.76 -7.39 -16.68
CA LEU A 166 6.64 -8.37 -15.59
C LEU A 166 7.46 -9.64 -15.85
N ALA A 167 7.44 -10.13 -17.09
CA ALA A 167 8.19 -11.31 -17.52
C ALA A 167 9.62 -10.99 -18.00
N SER A 168 10.07 -9.74 -17.89
CA SER A 168 11.41 -9.29 -18.31
C SER A 168 11.76 -9.70 -19.75
N THR A 169 10.84 -9.41 -20.67
CA THR A 169 10.88 -9.77 -22.09
C THR A 169 10.43 -8.60 -22.97
N SER A 170 10.45 -8.76 -24.29
CA SER A 170 9.85 -7.85 -25.26
C SER A 170 9.22 -8.62 -26.41
N MET A 171 8.44 -7.93 -27.25
CA MET A 171 7.87 -8.48 -28.50
C MET A 171 8.91 -9.09 -29.46
N THR A 172 10.18 -8.66 -29.39
CA THR A 172 11.27 -9.12 -30.26
C THR A 172 12.20 -10.13 -29.59
N ASP A 173 11.96 -10.47 -28.33
CA ASP A 173 12.77 -11.42 -27.58
C ASP A 173 12.51 -12.86 -28.08
N LYS A 174 13.59 -13.58 -28.41
CA LYS A 174 13.53 -14.97 -28.89
C LYS A 174 13.00 -15.92 -27.82
N ASP A 175 13.25 -15.60 -26.55
CA ASP A 175 12.83 -16.41 -25.41
C ASP A 175 11.50 -15.93 -24.81
N ARG A 176 10.77 -15.05 -25.49
CA ARG A 176 9.54 -14.43 -24.97
C ARG A 176 8.53 -15.44 -24.45
N LEU A 177 8.28 -16.52 -25.21
CA LEU A 177 7.33 -17.54 -24.80
C LEU A 177 7.80 -18.29 -23.55
N ALA A 178 9.08 -18.65 -23.47
CA ALA A 178 9.65 -19.34 -22.32
C ALA A 178 9.60 -18.46 -21.07
N LYS A 179 9.98 -17.18 -21.18
CA LYS A 179 9.90 -16.20 -20.09
C LYS A 179 8.47 -15.94 -19.63
N THR A 180 7.54 -15.85 -20.58
CA THR A 180 6.10 -15.69 -20.26
C THR A 180 5.57 -16.90 -19.51
N ARG A 181 5.91 -18.13 -19.93
CA ARG A 181 5.52 -19.35 -19.21
C ARG A 181 6.11 -19.39 -17.80
N ALA A 182 7.38 -19.04 -17.63
CA ALA A 182 8.03 -18.96 -16.33
C ALA A 182 7.36 -17.93 -15.41
N PHE A 183 7.03 -16.75 -15.95
CA PHE A 183 6.27 -15.73 -15.21
C PHE A 183 4.89 -16.26 -14.79
N SER A 184 4.15 -16.92 -15.70
CA SER A 184 2.83 -17.48 -15.41
C SER A 184 2.86 -18.55 -14.31
N GLN A 185 3.87 -19.42 -14.34
CA GLN A 185 4.10 -20.39 -13.26
C GLN A 185 4.34 -19.67 -11.94
N GLN A 186 5.29 -18.72 -11.93
CA GLN A 186 5.64 -17.97 -10.73
C GLN A 186 4.42 -17.19 -10.18
N PHE A 187 3.59 -16.63 -11.04
CA PHE A 187 2.36 -15.94 -10.64
C PHE A 187 1.42 -16.89 -9.87
N ALA A 188 1.15 -18.07 -10.41
CA ALA A 188 0.29 -19.06 -9.76
C ALA A 188 0.89 -19.59 -8.45
N GLU A 189 2.20 -19.84 -8.41
CA GLU A 189 2.92 -20.24 -7.18
C GLU A 189 2.83 -19.17 -6.09
N ARG A 190 2.97 -17.90 -6.45
CA ARG A 190 2.80 -16.77 -5.52
C ARG A 190 1.36 -16.63 -5.05
N ALA A 191 0.40 -16.73 -5.97
CA ALA A 191 -1.03 -16.68 -5.65
C ALA A 191 -1.42 -17.78 -4.64
N PHE A 192 -0.92 -18.99 -4.84
CA PHE A 192 -1.17 -20.13 -3.93
C PHE A 192 -0.17 -20.22 -2.77
N ARG A 193 0.83 -19.33 -2.73
CA ARG A 193 1.85 -19.18 -1.68
C ARG A 193 2.67 -20.46 -1.47
N ARG A 194 2.83 -21.27 -2.52
CA ARG A 194 3.55 -22.54 -2.51
C ARG A 194 3.90 -23.02 -3.94
N PRO A 195 4.87 -23.93 -4.11
CA PRO A 195 5.17 -24.53 -5.40
C PRO A 195 3.97 -25.30 -5.97
N LEU A 196 3.85 -25.33 -7.30
CA LEU A 196 2.88 -26.17 -7.98
C LEU A 196 3.42 -27.60 -8.12
N THR A 197 2.52 -28.57 -7.99
CA THR A 197 2.78 -29.92 -8.51
C THR A 197 2.77 -29.92 -10.04
N ALA A 198 3.34 -30.95 -10.68
CA ALA A 198 3.34 -31.05 -12.14
C ALA A 198 1.93 -31.00 -12.75
N GLU A 199 0.95 -31.63 -12.10
CA GLU A 199 -0.46 -31.60 -12.52
C GLU A 199 -1.06 -30.19 -12.40
N GLN A 200 -0.75 -29.49 -11.30
CA GLN A 200 -1.21 -28.12 -11.11
C GLN A 200 -0.54 -27.15 -12.08
N GLN A 201 0.75 -27.31 -12.35
CA GLN A 201 1.45 -26.50 -13.35
C GLN A 201 0.82 -26.69 -14.72
N LEU A 202 0.52 -27.94 -15.11
CA LEU A 202 -0.18 -28.22 -16.35
C LEU A 202 -1.56 -27.58 -16.39
N PHE A 203 -2.35 -27.73 -15.32
CA PHE A 203 -3.73 -27.23 -15.25
C PHE A 203 -3.82 -25.70 -15.21
N PHE A 204 -3.02 -25.04 -14.36
CA PHE A 204 -3.10 -23.60 -14.12
C PHE A 204 -2.31 -22.78 -15.14
N ALA A 205 -1.23 -23.31 -15.71
CA ALA A 205 -0.33 -22.55 -16.59
C ALA A 205 -0.20 -23.18 -17.99
N ASP A 206 0.44 -24.34 -18.12
CA ASP A 206 0.93 -24.81 -19.43
C ASP A 206 -0.20 -25.08 -20.44
N SER A 207 -1.35 -25.61 -19.98
CA SER A 207 -2.51 -25.90 -20.84
C SER A 207 -3.30 -24.67 -21.29
N ARG A 208 -2.92 -23.45 -20.86
CA ARG A 208 -3.53 -22.20 -21.34
C ARG A 208 -2.85 -21.64 -22.58
N PHE A 209 -1.62 -22.06 -22.86
CA PHE A 209 -0.89 -21.71 -24.07
C PHE A 209 -1.26 -22.68 -25.20
N ALA A 210 -1.72 -22.13 -26.33
CA ALA A 210 -2.06 -22.88 -27.53
C ALA A 210 -1.44 -22.23 -28.76
N ASP A 211 -1.24 -23.01 -29.83
CA ASP A 211 -0.73 -22.49 -31.10
C ASP A 211 -1.65 -21.38 -31.62
N SER A 212 -1.06 -20.29 -32.12
CA SER A 212 -1.75 -19.10 -32.63
C SER A 212 -2.53 -18.26 -31.60
N LYS A 213 -2.55 -18.63 -30.31
CA LYS A 213 -3.14 -17.80 -29.26
C LYS A 213 -2.13 -16.76 -28.75
N PRO A 214 -2.50 -15.47 -28.63
CA PRO A 214 -1.64 -14.48 -28.01
C PRO A 214 -1.22 -14.88 -26.59
N ALA A 215 0.06 -14.67 -26.29
CA ALA A 215 0.61 -14.89 -24.95
C ALA A 215 -0.14 -14.09 -23.87
N SER A 216 -0.56 -12.85 -24.20
CA SER A 216 -1.37 -11.99 -23.33
C SER A 216 -2.69 -12.65 -22.92
N ASP A 217 -3.40 -13.28 -23.86
CA ASP A 217 -4.70 -13.90 -23.61
C ASP A 217 -4.54 -15.16 -22.76
N SER A 218 -3.48 -15.92 -23.02
CA SER A 218 -3.11 -17.07 -22.19
C SER A 218 -2.84 -16.62 -20.75
N VAL A 219 -2.08 -15.54 -20.55
CA VAL A 219 -1.80 -14.97 -19.22
C VAL A 219 -3.06 -14.46 -18.53
N LYS A 220 -3.99 -13.80 -19.25
CA LYS A 220 -5.27 -13.37 -18.66
C LYS A 220 -6.04 -14.55 -18.07
N GLU A 221 -6.15 -15.64 -18.81
CA GLU A 221 -6.82 -16.86 -18.33
C GLU A 221 -6.12 -17.47 -17.12
N ILE A 222 -4.79 -17.50 -17.11
CA ILE A 222 -3.99 -18.02 -15.98
C ILE A 222 -4.24 -17.18 -14.72
N VAL A 223 -4.22 -15.85 -14.85
CA VAL A 223 -4.48 -14.93 -13.73
C VAL A 223 -5.90 -15.12 -13.21
N LEU A 224 -6.91 -15.14 -14.08
CA LEU A 224 -8.31 -15.36 -13.71
C LEU A 224 -8.49 -16.71 -13.00
N LEU A 225 -7.98 -17.79 -13.60
CA LEU A 225 -8.08 -19.13 -13.04
C LEU A 225 -7.39 -19.27 -11.69
N SER A 226 -6.25 -18.58 -11.51
CA SER A 226 -5.51 -18.58 -10.25
C SER A 226 -6.28 -17.80 -9.17
N LEU A 227 -6.69 -16.56 -9.45
CA LEU A 227 -7.34 -15.67 -8.46
C LEU A 227 -8.79 -16.09 -8.13
N LYS A 228 -9.47 -16.83 -9.01
CA LYS A 228 -10.79 -17.42 -8.72
C LYS A 228 -10.70 -18.84 -8.17
N SER A 229 -9.50 -19.40 -8.02
CA SER A 229 -9.34 -20.73 -7.43
C SER A 229 -9.65 -20.70 -5.93
N PRO A 230 -10.32 -21.73 -5.38
CA PRO A 230 -10.41 -21.93 -3.94
C PRO A 230 -9.04 -21.92 -3.24
N ARG A 231 -7.96 -22.32 -3.94
CA ARG A 231 -6.59 -22.28 -3.40
C ARG A 231 -6.06 -20.88 -3.14
N PHE A 232 -6.52 -19.91 -3.92
CA PHE A 232 -6.24 -18.50 -3.68
C PHE A 232 -7.19 -17.93 -2.61
N LEU A 233 -8.50 -18.12 -2.79
CA LEU A 233 -9.53 -17.51 -1.95
C LEU A 233 -9.55 -18.02 -0.51
N TYR A 234 -9.15 -19.27 -0.27
CA TYR A 234 -9.14 -19.88 1.05
C TYR A 234 -7.70 -20.27 1.44
N PRO A 235 -6.96 -19.41 2.15
CA PRO A 235 -5.54 -19.64 2.48
C PRO A 235 -5.26 -20.90 3.29
N ASP A 236 -6.25 -21.37 4.04
CA ASP A 236 -6.18 -22.58 4.87
C ASP A 236 -6.66 -23.85 4.15
N LEU A 237 -6.91 -23.79 2.84
CA LEU A 237 -7.37 -24.95 2.08
C LEU A 237 -6.26 -26.00 1.94
N GLY A 238 -6.50 -27.20 2.49
CA GLY A 238 -5.63 -28.36 2.35
C GLY A 238 -5.05 -28.84 3.68
N GLN A 239 -4.01 -29.67 3.61
CA GLN A 239 -3.32 -30.18 4.79
C GLN A 239 -2.40 -29.10 5.37
N ALA A 240 -2.39 -28.99 6.70
CA ALA A 240 -1.46 -28.12 7.40
C ALA A 240 -0.01 -28.60 7.21
N ASP A 241 0.83 -27.69 6.71
CA ASP A 241 2.26 -27.88 6.46
C ASP A 241 3.04 -26.56 6.66
N ASP A 242 4.35 -26.57 6.46
CA ASP A 242 5.21 -25.39 6.60
C ASP A 242 4.76 -24.20 5.70
N TYR A 243 4.18 -24.45 4.52
CA TYR A 243 3.65 -23.39 3.66
C TYR A 243 2.37 -22.76 4.24
N SER A 244 1.52 -23.55 4.90
CA SER A 244 0.37 -23.04 5.63
C SER A 244 0.80 -22.17 6.82
N VAL A 245 1.87 -22.54 7.54
CA VAL A 245 2.44 -21.73 8.63
C VAL A 245 2.99 -20.41 8.08
N ALA A 246 3.77 -20.46 7.00
CA ALA A 246 4.26 -19.27 6.30
C ALA A 246 3.12 -18.35 5.87
N THR A 247 2.05 -18.91 5.29
CA THR A 247 0.88 -18.17 4.83
C THR A 247 0.17 -17.47 5.99
N ARG A 248 -0.07 -18.17 7.10
CA ARG A 248 -0.71 -17.58 8.29
C ARG A 248 0.12 -16.47 8.92
N LEU A 249 1.44 -16.65 8.99
CA LEU A 249 2.34 -15.59 9.46
C LEU A 249 2.26 -14.36 8.56
N ALA A 250 2.30 -14.54 7.23
CA ALA A 250 2.28 -13.43 6.28
C ALA A 250 0.93 -12.69 6.24
N ILE A 251 -0.19 -13.42 6.26
CA ILE A 251 -1.52 -12.81 6.32
C ILE A 251 -1.70 -12.11 7.68
N GLY A 252 -1.44 -12.80 8.79
CA GLY A 252 -1.66 -12.27 10.13
C GLY A 252 -0.78 -11.07 10.48
N LEU A 253 0.47 -11.03 9.99
CA LEU A 253 1.40 -9.94 10.31
C LEU A 253 1.46 -8.85 9.25
N TRP A 254 1.13 -9.10 7.99
CA TRP A 254 1.35 -8.16 6.88
C TRP A 254 0.14 -7.94 5.95
N ASP A 255 -0.98 -8.65 6.11
CA ASP A 255 -2.04 -8.73 5.09
C ASP A 255 -1.47 -8.95 3.68
N SER A 256 -0.50 -9.86 3.59
CA SER A 256 0.22 -10.08 2.34
C SER A 256 0.73 -11.51 2.20
N MET A 257 1.36 -11.76 1.05
CA MET A 257 1.95 -13.05 0.75
C MET A 257 3.28 -13.23 1.51
N PRO A 258 3.70 -14.47 1.80
CA PRO A 258 5.03 -14.77 2.29
C PRO A 258 6.12 -14.20 1.38
N ASP A 259 7.16 -13.63 1.98
CA ASP A 259 8.35 -13.21 1.23
C ASP A 259 9.26 -14.40 0.89
N ASP A 260 10.30 -14.14 0.10
CA ASP A 260 11.20 -15.19 -0.41
C ASP A 260 11.97 -15.90 0.70
N GLU A 261 12.25 -15.21 1.80
CA GLU A 261 12.88 -15.83 2.96
C GLU A 261 11.92 -16.80 3.64
N LEU A 262 10.68 -16.39 3.88
CA LEU A 262 9.67 -17.22 4.52
C LEU A 262 9.28 -18.44 3.67
N LEU A 263 9.17 -18.27 2.34
CA LEU A 263 8.93 -19.38 1.42
C LEU A 263 10.12 -20.36 1.39
N ARG A 264 11.36 -19.88 1.44
CA ARG A 264 12.54 -20.76 1.52
C ARG A 264 12.63 -21.48 2.86
N ALA A 265 12.23 -20.85 3.96
CA ALA A 265 12.13 -21.51 5.26
C ALA A 265 11.08 -22.64 5.20
N ALA A 266 9.91 -22.37 4.60
CA ALA A 266 8.87 -23.38 4.41
C ALA A 266 9.33 -24.55 3.54
N ALA A 267 9.97 -24.26 2.40
CA ALA A 267 10.50 -25.28 1.50
C ALA A 267 11.58 -26.16 2.16
N ALA A 268 12.35 -25.59 3.08
CA ALA A 268 13.38 -26.30 3.83
C ALA A 268 12.84 -27.06 5.07
N GLY A 269 11.53 -27.02 5.33
CA GLY A 269 10.95 -27.66 6.52
C GLY A 269 11.34 -26.99 7.85
N ARG A 270 11.66 -25.69 7.81
CA ARG A 270 12.13 -24.88 8.96
C ARG A 270 11.04 -24.02 9.56
N LEU A 271 9.79 -24.49 9.56
CA LEU A 271 8.64 -23.85 10.22
C LEU A 271 7.80 -24.88 11.00
N LYS A 272 8.39 -26.02 11.36
CA LYS A 272 7.67 -27.13 12.03
C LYS A 272 7.55 -26.92 13.52
N THR A 273 8.50 -26.20 14.12
CA THR A 273 8.51 -25.95 15.56
C THR A 273 8.05 -24.53 15.88
N PRO A 274 7.46 -24.31 17.08
CA PRO A 274 7.11 -22.97 17.54
C PRO A 274 8.29 -22.00 17.56
N ASP A 275 9.50 -22.46 17.88
CA ASP A 275 10.69 -21.61 17.94
C ASP A 275 11.14 -21.13 16.56
N GLU A 276 11.11 -22.01 15.56
CA GLU A 276 11.41 -21.64 14.16
C GLU A 276 10.39 -20.64 13.61
N ALA A 277 9.09 -20.89 13.82
CA ALA A 277 8.03 -19.97 13.43
C ALA A 277 8.17 -18.62 14.14
N ARG A 278 8.54 -18.63 15.43
CA ARG A 278 8.79 -17.42 16.23
C ARG A 278 9.97 -16.61 15.69
N GLN A 279 11.05 -17.25 15.27
CA GLN A 279 12.19 -16.53 14.67
C GLN A 279 11.78 -15.78 13.41
N GLN A 280 11.02 -16.43 12.52
CA GLN A 280 10.48 -15.76 11.34
C GLN A 280 9.49 -14.65 11.69
N ALA A 281 8.58 -14.86 12.65
CA ALA A 281 7.67 -13.82 13.12
C ALA A 281 8.42 -12.59 13.66
N LEU A 282 9.45 -12.77 14.49
CA LEU A 282 10.27 -11.67 15.04
C LEU A 282 10.99 -10.86 13.94
N ARG A 283 11.50 -11.54 12.90
CA ARG A 283 12.05 -10.87 11.73
C ARG A 283 10.96 -10.04 11.02
N MET A 284 9.81 -10.65 10.77
CA MET A 284 8.70 -10.01 10.04
C MET A 284 8.14 -8.79 10.77
N LEU A 285 8.14 -8.79 12.11
CA LEU A 285 7.74 -7.67 12.95
C LEU A 285 8.59 -6.40 12.75
N SER A 286 9.79 -6.51 12.16
CA SER A 286 10.62 -5.35 11.82
C SER A 286 10.18 -4.66 10.52
N ASP A 287 9.31 -5.29 9.73
CA ASP A 287 8.79 -4.74 8.49
C ASP A 287 7.69 -3.69 8.76
N PRO A 288 7.67 -2.55 8.05
CA PRO A 288 6.65 -1.51 8.24
C PRO A 288 5.21 -2.00 8.06
N ARG A 289 4.99 -3.07 7.27
CA ARG A 289 3.67 -3.69 7.11
C ARG A 289 3.09 -4.20 8.42
N SER A 290 3.93 -4.68 9.34
CA SER A 290 3.47 -5.13 10.66
C SER A 290 2.97 -3.99 11.53
N ARG A 291 3.56 -2.79 11.42
CA ARG A 291 3.06 -1.60 12.12
C ARG A 291 1.71 -1.15 11.57
N ALA A 292 1.58 -1.11 10.24
CA ALA A 292 0.32 -0.77 9.59
C ALA A 292 -0.79 -1.77 9.95
N LYS A 293 -0.52 -3.08 9.87
CA LYS A 293 -1.49 -4.13 10.24
C LYS A 293 -1.95 -4.03 11.69
N LEU A 294 -1.01 -3.79 12.61
CA LEU A 294 -1.32 -3.63 14.02
C LEU A 294 -2.25 -2.43 14.25
N ARG A 295 -1.93 -1.26 13.67
CA ARG A 295 -2.75 -0.04 13.78
C ARG A 295 -4.15 -0.27 13.25
N ASP A 296 -4.26 -0.81 12.05
CA ASP A 296 -5.52 -1.15 11.39
C ASP A 296 -6.38 -2.08 12.27
N THR A 297 -5.76 -3.10 12.87
CA THR A 297 -6.44 -4.00 13.82
C THR A 297 -7.01 -3.25 15.03
N PHE A 298 -6.24 -2.31 15.61
CA PHE A 298 -6.71 -1.52 16.74
C PHE A 298 -7.76 -0.48 16.34
N HIS A 299 -7.66 0.12 15.16
CA HIS A 299 -8.67 1.05 14.64
C HIS A 299 -10.00 0.36 14.47
N HIS A 300 -9.99 -0.83 13.86
CA HIS A 300 -11.17 -1.67 13.71
C HIS A 300 -11.74 -2.09 15.07
N TRP A 301 -10.91 -2.63 15.97
CA TRP A 301 -11.36 -3.07 17.29
C TRP A 301 -11.95 -1.96 18.15
N LEU A 302 -11.40 -0.74 18.05
CA LEU A 302 -11.89 0.45 18.76
C LEU A 302 -13.04 1.16 18.02
N GLY A 303 -13.42 0.71 16.82
CA GLY A 303 -14.48 1.33 16.01
C GLY A 303 -14.13 2.73 15.51
N ILE A 304 -12.84 3.06 15.37
CA ILE A 304 -12.38 4.40 14.97
C ILE A 304 -12.64 4.66 13.48
N ASP A 305 -12.84 3.62 12.68
CA ASP A 305 -13.15 3.76 11.25
C ASP A 305 -14.47 4.51 11.01
N HIS A 306 -15.41 4.44 11.97
CA HIS A 306 -16.66 5.21 11.96
C HIS A 306 -16.57 6.56 12.67
N ALA A 307 -15.42 6.89 13.28
CA ALA A 307 -15.29 8.11 14.07
C ALA A 307 -15.48 9.38 13.20
N GLU A 308 -15.18 9.30 11.91
CA GLU A 308 -15.35 10.43 10.98
C GLU A 308 -16.80 10.73 10.63
N GLU A 309 -17.69 9.76 10.85
CA GLU A 309 -19.15 9.91 10.69
C GLU A 309 -19.76 10.68 11.86
N ILE A 310 -19.02 10.86 12.97
CA ILE A 310 -19.48 11.59 14.15
C ILE A 310 -19.45 13.08 13.86
N ALA A 311 -20.59 13.63 13.44
CA ALA A 311 -20.81 15.07 13.41
C ALA A 311 -21.17 15.58 14.81
N LYS A 312 -20.48 16.64 15.26
CA LYS A 312 -20.89 17.40 16.45
C LYS A 312 -21.54 18.71 16.04
N ASP A 313 -22.46 19.17 16.88
CA ASP A 313 -23.03 20.50 16.75
C ASP A 313 -21.92 21.55 16.92
N THR A 314 -21.69 22.36 15.90
CA THR A 314 -20.62 23.36 15.85
C THR A 314 -20.88 24.57 16.75
N GLU A 315 -22.15 24.85 17.09
CA GLU A 315 -22.47 25.90 18.06
C GLU A 315 -22.15 25.44 19.48
N GLN A 316 -22.39 24.16 19.79
CA GLN A 316 -22.09 23.59 21.10
C GLN A 316 -20.62 23.20 21.29
N TYR A 317 -19.94 22.77 20.23
CA TYR A 317 -18.55 22.32 20.25
C TYR A 317 -17.70 23.03 19.18
N PRO A 318 -17.50 24.36 19.29
CA PRO A 318 -16.82 25.15 18.26
C PRO A 318 -15.35 24.76 18.05
N ASP A 319 -14.69 24.17 19.06
CA ASP A 319 -13.31 23.71 18.97
C ASP A 319 -13.17 22.30 18.36
N TYR A 320 -14.29 21.62 18.07
CA TYR A 320 -14.29 20.31 17.44
C TYR A 320 -14.28 20.45 15.91
N ASP A 321 -13.10 20.28 15.32
CA ASP A 321 -12.89 20.30 13.87
C ASP A 321 -12.14 19.04 13.38
N LYS A 322 -12.00 18.92 12.06
CA LYS A 322 -11.26 17.80 11.43
C LYS A 322 -9.77 17.77 11.80
N SER A 323 -9.20 18.91 12.21
CA SER A 323 -7.81 18.94 12.68
C SER A 323 -7.68 18.30 14.05
N LEU A 324 -8.64 18.53 14.94
CA LEU A 324 -8.69 17.91 16.26
C LEU A 324 -8.92 16.40 16.14
N GLU A 325 -9.80 15.94 15.25
CA GLU A 325 -9.99 14.51 14.96
C GLU A 325 -8.67 13.85 14.51
N ALA A 326 -7.99 14.46 13.53
CA ALA A 326 -6.70 13.97 13.04
C ALA A 326 -5.60 13.98 14.11
N ASP A 327 -5.59 14.99 14.99
CA ASP A 327 -4.66 15.08 16.12
C ASP A 327 -4.90 13.95 17.13
N LEU A 328 -6.17 13.67 17.48
CA LEU A 328 -6.55 12.56 18.35
C LEU A 328 -6.16 11.21 17.76
N ARG A 329 -6.43 10.97 16.47
CA ARG A 329 -6.03 9.75 15.77
C ARG A 329 -4.50 9.59 15.74
N THR A 330 -3.77 10.67 15.46
CA THR A 330 -2.30 10.69 15.49
C THR A 330 -1.76 10.37 16.89
N SER A 331 -2.35 10.96 17.94
CA SER A 331 -2.01 10.68 19.34
C SER A 331 -2.18 9.19 19.67
N LEU A 332 -3.32 8.60 19.27
CA LEU A 332 -3.58 7.17 19.42
C LEU A 332 -2.53 6.32 18.68
N ASN A 333 -2.22 6.65 17.43
CA ASN A 333 -1.23 5.93 16.62
C ASN A 333 0.18 5.97 17.25
N ILE A 334 0.58 7.12 17.82
CA ILE A 334 1.87 7.26 18.52
C ILE A 334 1.84 6.49 19.85
N PHE A 335 0.71 6.49 20.55
CA PHE A 335 0.54 5.76 21.80
C PHE A 335 0.66 4.24 21.59
N LEU A 336 -0.08 3.69 20.61
CA LEU A 336 -0.02 2.28 20.22
C LEU A 336 1.41 1.89 19.85
N ASP A 337 2.07 2.69 19.01
CA ASP A 337 3.43 2.40 18.57
C ASP A 337 4.43 2.41 19.74
N ASN A 338 4.31 3.36 20.67
CA ASN A 338 5.17 3.44 21.83
C ASN A 338 5.00 2.25 22.78
N ILE A 339 3.80 1.67 22.88
CA ILE A 339 3.57 0.50 23.74
C ILE A 339 4.08 -0.77 23.08
N VAL A 340 3.84 -0.96 21.78
CA VAL A 340 4.11 -2.22 21.11
C VAL A 340 5.54 -2.31 20.59
N TRP A 341 6.09 -1.22 20.03
CA TRP A 341 7.37 -1.27 19.31
C TRP A 341 8.57 -0.80 20.12
N ARG A 342 8.39 -0.32 21.36
CA ARG A 342 9.54 0.00 22.24
C ARG A 342 10.22 -1.28 22.71
N THR A 343 11.44 -1.52 22.23
CA THR A 343 12.23 -2.74 22.49
C THR A 343 12.47 -2.98 24.00
N ALA A 344 12.56 -1.92 24.80
CA ALA A 344 12.60 -2.01 26.26
C ALA A 344 11.26 -1.58 26.87
N GLY A 345 10.57 -2.51 27.54
CA GLY A 345 9.37 -2.21 28.32
C GLY A 345 8.05 -2.19 27.55
N ALA A 346 7.99 -2.83 26.37
CA ALA A 346 6.73 -3.17 25.73
C ALA A 346 5.87 -4.03 26.67
N ASP A 347 4.66 -3.57 26.95
CA ASP A 347 3.75 -4.20 27.89
C ASP A 347 2.32 -3.85 27.50
N PHE A 348 1.58 -4.83 26.98
CA PHE A 348 0.21 -4.62 26.51
C PHE A 348 -0.72 -4.10 27.60
N ARG A 349 -0.43 -4.35 28.89
CA ARG A 349 -1.23 -3.83 30.01
C ARG A 349 -1.24 -2.29 30.04
N LYS A 350 -0.21 -1.64 29.46
CA LYS A 350 -0.15 -0.18 29.30
C LYS A 350 -1.23 0.38 28.39
N LEU A 351 -1.81 -0.44 27.51
CA LEU A 351 -2.98 -0.03 26.72
C LEU A 351 -4.17 0.31 27.62
N LEU A 352 -4.27 -0.34 28.79
CA LEU A 352 -5.39 -0.20 29.72
C LEU A 352 -5.08 0.68 30.94
N ASN A 353 -3.81 0.75 31.35
CA ASN A 353 -3.43 1.41 32.61
C ASN A 353 -2.50 2.63 32.45
N SER A 354 -2.15 3.04 31.23
CA SER A 354 -1.35 4.25 31.02
C SER A 354 -2.09 5.49 31.52
N ARG A 355 -1.37 6.34 32.24
CA ARG A 355 -1.84 7.67 32.70
C ARG A 355 -1.31 8.81 31.81
N HIS A 356 -0.64 8.47 30.72
CA HIS A 356 0.00 9.42 29.82
C HIS A 356 -0.41 9.15 28.38
N LEU A 357 -0.64 10.23 27.63
CA LEU A 357 -0.90 10.23 26.21
C LEU A 357 0.08 11.18 25.50
N PRO A 358 0.52 10.87 24.26
CA PRO A 358 1.25 11.82 23.43
C PRO A 358 0.32 12.96 23.02
N LEU A 359 0.63 14.21 23.38
CA LEU A 359 -0.19 15.36 23.04
C LEU A 359 0.61 16.34 22.18
N ASN A 360 0.01 16.84 21.11
CA ASN A 360 0.48 18.06 20.45
C ASN A 360 -0.05 19.30 21.19
N GLU A 361 0.28 20.50 20.73
CA GLU A 361 -0.15 21.74 21.39
C GLU A 361 -1.68 21.92 21.44
N ARG A 362 -2.40 21.51 20.39
CA ARG A 362 -3.86 21.61 20.34
C ARG A 362 -4.50 20.69 21.37
N LEU A 363 -4.09 19.42 21.42
CA LEU A 363 -4.56 18.45 22.39
C LEU A 363 -4.18 18.83 23.82
N ALA A 364 -2.97 19.35 24.03
CA ALA A 364 -2.54 19.79 25.35
C ALA A 364 -3.43 20.93 25.89
N ARG A 365 -3.80 21.90 25.03
CA ARG A 365 -4.78 22.95 25.38
C ARG A 365 -6.16 22.37 25.68
N LEU A 366 -6.64 21.46 24.85
CA LEU A 366 -7.95 20.82 25.04
C LEU A 366 -8.05 20.08 26.37
N TYR A 367 -7.02 19.30 26.73
CA TYR A 367 -7.00 18.51 27.97
C TYR A 367 -6.47 19.28 29.19
N GLY A 368 -6.07 20.56 29.04
CA GLY A 368 -5.43 21.32 30.11
C GLY A 368 -4.11 20.69 30.61
N ALA A 369 -3.41 19.96 29.74
CA ALA A 369 -2.22 19.22 30.10
C ALA A 369 -0.99 20.13 30.22
N GLN A 370 -0.19 19.92 31.27
CA GLN A 370 1.11 20.56 31.42
C GLN A 370 2.21 19.65 30.85
N ARG A 371 3.26 20.26 30.30
CA ARG A 371 4.42 19.54 29.78
C ARG A 371 5.16 18.88 30.97
N VAL A 372 5.18 17.55 30.99
CA VAL A 372 5.87 16.74 32.01
C VAL A 372 7.30 16.44 31.57
#